data_AF-A0A948I1B8-F1
#
_entry.id   AF-A0A948I1B8-F1
#
_cell.length_a   1.000
_cell.length_b   1.000
_cell.length_c   1.000
_cell.angle_alpha   90.00
_cell.angle_beta   90.00
_cell.angle_gamma   90.00
#
_symmetry.space_group_name_H-M   'P 1'
#
loop_
_entity.id
_entity.type
_entity.pdbx_description
1 polymer ?
#
loop_
_entity_poly.entity_id
_entity_poly.type
_entity_poly.pdbx_seq_one_letter_code
_entity_poly.pdbx_strand_id
1 'polypeptide(L)' 'FGIWLLVLYGPDIWSQGWWHAKLTFVILMTAAHGFLSRWRKDFEADRNTRSTVFYRVANEVPTVLMIVIVVMVIVKPF' A
#
# COMPACT_ATOMS: atom_id res chain seq x y z
N PHE A 1 -11.36 12.23 -5.00
CA PHE A 1 -12.03 11.83 -3.74
C PHE A 1 -11.21 12.20 -2.50
N GLY A 2 -9.94 11.78 -2.36
CA GLY A 2 -9.12 12.09 -1.16
C GLY A 2 -8.71 13.57 -0.99
N ILE A 3 -8.28 14.23 -2.06
CA ILE A 3 -7.90 15.67 -2.03
C ILE A 3 -9.11 16.54 -1.67
N TRP A 4 -10.30 16.18 -2.14
CA TRP A 4 -11.55 16.88 -1.84
C TRP A 4 -11.96 16.80 -0.36
N LEU A 5 -11.67 15.68 0.31
CA LEU A 5 -11.91 15.51 1.75
C LEU A 5 -10.96 16.38 2.61
N LEU A 6 -9.70 16.51 2.17
CA LEU A 6 -8.71 17.39 2.83
C LEU A 6 -9.13 18.86 2.82
N VAL A 7 -9.76 19.31 1.74
CA VAL A 7 -10.25 20.68 1.59
C VAL A 7 -11.51 20.93 2.42
N LEU A 8 -12.39 19.93 2.60
CA LEU A 8 -13.68 20.10 3.28
C LEU A 8 -13.61 20.06 4.81
N TYR A 9 -12.71 19.26 5.41
CA TYR A 9 -12.68 19.06 6.87
C TYR A 9 -11.61 19.90 7.62
N GLY A 10 -10.78 20.68 6.92
CA GLY A 10 -9.82 21.59 7.56
C GLY A 10 -8.73 20.91 8.41
N PRO A 11 -8.05 21.64 9.32
CA PRO A 11 -6.93 21.13 10.12
C PRO A 11 -7.27 19.94 11.04
N ASP A 12 -8.55 19.78 11.40
CA ASP A 12 -9.03 18.72 12.32
C ASP A 12 -8.92 17.31 11.73
N ILE A 13 -8.71 17.17 10.43
CA ILE A 13 -8.43 15.89 9.77
C ILE A 13 -7.15 15.25 10.31
N TRP A 14 -6.17 16.09 10.64
CA TRP A 14 -4.86 15.66 11.14
C TRP A 14 -4.90 15.20 12.60
N SER A 15 -5.98 15.45 13.34
CA SER A 15 -6.14 14.91 14.70
C SER A 15 -6.74 13.50 14.71
N GLN A 16 -7.27 13.02 13.58
CA GLN A 16 -7.86 11.69 13.47
C GLN A 16 -6.80 10.64 13.11
N GLY A 17 -6.61 9.65 14.00
CA GLY A 17 -5.73 8.51 13.76
C GLY A 17 -6.09 7.75 12.48
N TRP A 18 -7.38 7.74 12.12
CA TRP A 18 -7.90 7.12 10.90
C TRP A 18 -7.27 7.67 9.62
N TRP A 19 -7.04 8.98 9.55
CA TRP A 19 -6.44 9.61 8.38
C TRP A 19 -4.99 9.23 8.20
N HIS A 20 -4.23 9.15 9.30
CA HIS A 20 -2.83 8.73 9.28
C HIS A 20 -2.70 7.28 8.80
N ALA A 21 -3.50 6.36 9.36
CA ALA A 21 -3.47 4.96 8.97
C ALA A 21 -3.83 4.77 7.49
N LYS A 22 -4.87 5.46 7.01
CA LYS A 22 -5.25 5.41 5.59
C LYS A 22 -4.12 5.88 4.68
N LEU A 23 -3.47 6.99 5.02
CA LEU A 23 -2.36 7.53 4.26
C LEU A 23 -1.18 6.54 4.25
N THR A 24 -0.83 5.97 5.40
CA THR A 24 0.22 4.95 5.52
C THR A 24 -0.05 3.75 4.62
N PHE A 25 -1.28 3.22 4.60
CA PHE A 25 -1.61 2.10 3.72
C PHE A 25 -1.56 2.44 2.23
N VAL A 26 -1.99 3.64 1.85
CA VAL A 26 -1.87 4.10 0.46
C VAL A 26 -0.39 4.13 0.06
N ILE A 27 0.47 4.72 0.91
CA ILE A 27 1.92 4.78 0.65
C ILE A 27 2.52 3.38 0.56
N LEU A 28 2.21 2.48 1.49
CA LEU A 28 2.71 1.10 1.49
C LEU A 28 2.27 0.34 0.23
N MET A 29 1.01 0.47 -0.16
CA MET A 29 0.49 -0.21 -1.35
C MET A 29 1.10 0.37 -2.64
N THR A 30 1.26 1.69 -2.72
CA THR A 30 1.95 2.34 -3.86
C THR A 30 3.41 1.90 -3.96
N ALA A 31 4.13 1.81 -2.84
CA ALA A 31 5.50 1.32 -2.82
C ALA A 31 5.58 -0.14 -3.29
N ALA A 32 4.73 -1.01 -2.75
CA ALA A 32 4.65 -2.42 -3.16
C ALA A 32 4.38 -2.56 -4.66
N HIS A 33 3.39 -1.82 -5.18
CA HIS A 33 3.09 -1.81 -6.61
C HIS A 33 4.26 -1.30 -7.46
N GLY A 34 4.97 -0.26 -6.99
CA GLY A 34 6.16 0.27 -7.65
C GLY A 34 7.29 -0.76 -7.77
N PHE A 35 7.57 -1.50 -6.69
CA PHE A 35 8.56 -2.57 -6.70
C PHE A 35 8.16 -3.71 -7.65
N LEU A 36 6.90 -4.16 -7.60
CA LEU A 36 6.40 -5.19 -8.52
C LEU A 36 6.49 -4.76 -9.98
N SER A 37 6.14 -3.50 -10.28
CA SER A 37 6.26 -2.93 -11.63
C SER A 37 7.72 -2.89 -12.10
N ARG A 38 8.65 -2.52 -11.22
CA ARG A 38 10.09 -2.55 -11.52
C ARG A 38 10.56 -3.97 -11.83
N TRP A 39 10.24 -4.94 -10.98
CA TRP A 39 10.66 -6.32 -11.20
C TRP A 39 10.03 -6.93 -12.45
N ARG A 40 8.78 -6.58 -12.78
CA ARG A 40 8.15 -6.99 -14.04
C ARG A 40 8.97 -6.51 -15.26
N LYS A 41 9.43 -5.26 -15.24
CA LYS A 41 10.30 -4.71 -16.29
C LYS A 41 11.68 -5.38 -16.31
N ASP A 42 12.23 -5.72 -15.15
CA ASP A 42 13.51 -6.44 -15.06
C ASP A 42 13.39 -7.87 -15.63
N PHE A 43 12.23 -8.52 -15.44
CA PHE A 43 11.89 -9.80 -16.08
C PHE A 43 11.75 -9.66 -17.60
N GLU A 44 11.04 -8.63 -18.09
CA GLU A 44 10.92 -8.36 -19.53
C GLU A 44 12.28 -8.13 -20.22
N ALA A 45 13.27 -7.63 -19.46
CA ALA A 45 14.62 -7.39 -19.95
C ALA A 45 15.61 -8.53 -19.69
N ASP A 46 15.16 -9.70 -19.20
CA ASP A 46 16.02 -10.84 -18.78
C ASP A 46 17.13 -10.46 -17.78
N ARG A 47 16.92 -9.40 -16.98
CA ARG A 47 17.85 -8.95 -15.93
C ARG A 47 17.40 -9.34 -14.52
N ASN A 48 16.61 -10.40 -14.40
CA ASN A 48 16.20 -10.90 -13.11
C ASN A 48 17.42 -11.47 -12.34
N THR A 49 17.74 -10.86 -11.19
CA THR A 49 18.85 -11.26 -10.31
C THR A 49 18.39 -11.93 -9.01
N ARG A 50 17.08 -12.13 -8.81
CA ARG A 50 16.50 -12.68 -7.58
C ARG A 50 15.95 -14.09 -7.79
N SER A 51 15.86 -14.85 -6.70
CA SER A 51 15.37 -16.23 -6.72
C SER A 51 13.86 -16.30 -6.94
N THR A 52 13.37 -17.44 -7.42
CA THR A 52 11.92 -17.69 -7.61
C THR A 52 11.13 -17.66 -6.30
N VAL A 53 11.74 -18.04 -5.17
CA VAL A 53 11.14 -17.94 -3.83
C VAL A 53 10.90 -16.48 -3.46
N PHE A 54 11.85 -15.59 -3.75
CA PHE A 54 11.71 -14.16 -3.49
C PHE A 54 10.46 -13.58 -4.18
N TYR A 55 10.25 -13.92 -5.46
CA TYR A 55 9.09 -13.42 -6.21
C TYR A 55 7.76 -13.98 -5.74
N ARG A 56 7.72 -15.23 -5.25
CA ARG A 56 6.52 -15.77 -4.62
C ARG A 56 6.14 -14.97 -3.38
N VAL A 57 7.10 -14.74 -2.48
CA VAL A 57 6.88 -13.94 -1.26
C VAL A 57 6.50 -12.50 -1.61
N ALA A 58 7.18 -11.88 -2.58
CA ALA A 58 6.88 -10.52 -3.03
C ALA A 58 5.44 -10.37 -3.57
N ASN A 59 4.93 -11.39 -4.27
CA ASN A 59 3.56 -11.40 -4.79
C ASN A 59 2.50 -11.61 -3.69
N GLU A 60 2.89 -12.10 -2.51
CA GLU A 60 1.98 -12.22 -1.36
C GLU A 60 1.86 -10.91 -0.57
N VAL A 61 2.82 -9.98 -0.70
CA VAL A 61 2.80 -8.68 0.01
C VAL A 61 1.50 -7.89 -0.23
N PRO A 62 0.98 -7.72 -1.46
CA PRO A 62 -0.29 -7.05 -1.69
C PRO A 62 -1.47 -7.74 -0.99
N THR A 63 -1.48 -9.08 -0.97
CA THR A 63 -2.54 -9.86 -0.31
C THR A 63 -2.52 -9.68 1.20
N VAL A 64 -1.34 -9.74 1.82
CA VAL A 64 -1.17 -9.50 3.26
C VAL A 64 -1.58 -8.06 3.61
N LEU A 65 -1.15 -7.07 2.82
CA LEU A 65 -1.57 -5.67 3.00
C LEU A 65 -3.09 -5.54 2.88
N MET A 66 -3.72 -6.18 1.90
CA MET A 66 -5.17 -6.16 1.74
C MET A 66 -5.90 -6.70 2.97
N ILE A 67 -5.46 -7.83 3.53
CA ILE A 67 -6.05 -8.41 4.74
C ILE A 67 -5.94 -7.41 5.91
N VAL A 68 -4.75 -6.85 6.13
CA VAL A 68 -4.53 -5.88 7.21
C VAL A 68 -5.39 -4.62 7.03
N ILE A 69 -5.48 -4.09 5.80
CA ILE A 69 -6.31 -2.93 5.48
C ILE A 69 -7.79 -3.23 5.76
N VAL A 70 -8.30 -4.39 5.32
CA VAL A 70 -9.70 -4.78 5.54
C VAL A 70 -10.02 -4.91 7.03
N VAL A 71 -9.16 -5.61 7.79
CA VAL A 71 -9.33 -5.73 9.24
C VAL A 71 -9.35 -4.36 9.90
N MET A 72 -8.42 -3.46 9.53
CA MET A 72 -8.37 -2.12 10.10
C MET A 72 -9.58 -1.27 9.75
N VAL A 73 -10.11 -1.38 8.51
CA VAL A 73 -11.34 -0.69 8.07
C VAL A 73 -12.57 -1.18 8.81
N ILE A 74 -12.62 -2.46 9.15
CA ILE A 74 -13.76 -3.06 9.88
C ILE A 74 -13.69 -2.71 11.36
N VAL A 75 -12.54 -2.92 11.98
CA VAL A 75 -12.35 -2.72 13.43
C VAL A 75 -12.35 -1.24 13.79
N LYS A 76 -11.88 -0.36 12.90
CA LYS A 76 -11.71 1.09 13.13
C LYS A 76 -11.20 1.39 14.55
N PRO A 77 -9.96 0.97 14.87
CA PRO A 77 -9.43 1.11 16.23
C PRO A 77 -9.20 2.57 16.67
N PHE A 78 -9.47 3.54 15.79
CA PHE A 78 -9.35 4.98 15.96
C PHE A 78 -10.30 5.71 15.01
#